data_AF-A0A852B316-F1
#
_entry.id   AF-A0A852B316-F1
#
_cell.length_a   1.000
_cell.length_b   1.000
_cell.length_c   1.000
_cell.angle_alpha   90.00
_cell.angle_beta   90.00
_cell.angle_gamma   90.00
#
_symmetry.space_group_name_H-M   'P 1'
#
loop_
_entity.id
_entity.type
_entity.pdbx_description
1 polymer ?
#
loop_
_entity_poly.entity_id
_entity_poly.type
_entity_poly.pdbx_seq_one_letter_code
_entity_poly.pdbx_strand_id
1 'polypeptide(L)'
;MAEFLLPGTNNFHRFTQESLAAIKKRIAAKKNCRRNTIEQKPEEKPRPQLDLKAFQKLPALYGNPPPELIGEPLEDLDPYYKDHKVFIVLNKQKTIYRFTATRALWIFSPFHPIRRRAIKILVHS
;
A
#
# COMPACT_ATOMS: atom_id res chain seq x y z
N MET A 1 -13.14 1.12 19.38
CA MET A 1 -13.91 2.08 18.55
C MET A 1 -13.11 2.28 17.28
N ALA A 2 -13.64 1.87 16.13
CA ALA A 2 -12.94 2.08 14.85
C ALA A 2 -13.07 3.57 14.49
N GLU A 3 -11.96 4.30 14.50
CA GLU A 3 -11.91 5.65 13.96
C GLU A 3 -12.17 5.58 12.45
N PHE A 4 -13.43 5.78 12.06
CA PHE A 4 -13.79 6.19 10.72
C PHE A 4 -13.32 7.65 10.56
N LEU A 5 -12.03 7.83 10.33
CA LEU A 5 -11.53 9.07 9.77
C LEU A 5 -12.20 9.22 8.40
N LEU A 6 -13.13 10.16 8.28
CA LEU A 6 -13.55 10.65 6.98
C LEU A 6 -12.28 10.96 6.19
N PRO A 7 -12.16 10.53 4.92
CA PRO A 7 -10.94 10.70 4.14
C PRO A 7 -10.72 12.19 3.86
N GLY A 8 -10.15 12.88 4.85
CA GLY A 8 -9.76 14.27 4.78
C GLY A 8 -8.58 14.43 3.84
N THR A 9 -8.35 15.64 3.39
CA THR A 9 -7.46 16.11 2.31
C THR A 9 -6.00 15.62 2.30
N ASN A 10 -5.56 14.79 3.25
CA ASN A 10 -4.17 14.35 3.44
C ASN A 10 -3.97 12.81 3.55
N ASN A 11 -4.81 11.97 2.93
CA ASN A 11 -4.65 10.49 3.05
C ASN A 11 -3.43 9.90 2.32
N PHE A 12 -2.72 10.69 1.52
CA PHE A 12 -1.59 10.20 0.74
C PHE A 12 -0.30 10.30 1.55
N HIS A 13 0.18 9.16 2.03
CA HIS A 13 1.44 9.06 2.74
C HIS A 13 2.52 8.44 1.86
N ARG A 14 3.73 8.98 1.90
CA ARG A 14 4.89 8.38 1.23
C ARG A 14 5.18 7.02 1.85
N PHE A 15 5.45 6.03 1.02
CA PHE A 15 5.92 4.74 1.50
C PHE A 15 7.40 4.86 1.91
N THR A 16 7.66 4.81 3.21
CA THR A 16 9.01 4.95 3.79
C THR A 16 9.52 3.63 4.36
N GLN A 17 10.78 3.64 4.81
CA GLN A 17 11.34 2.53 5.55
C GLN A 17 10.54 2.25 6.84
N GLU A 18 9.98 3.29 7.47
CA GLU A 18 9.12 3.17 8.65
C GLU A 18 7.79 2.50 8.31
N SER A 19 7.16 2.87 7.19
CA SER A 19 5.95 2.19 6.68
C SER A 19 6.20 0.68 6.53
N LEU A 20 7.33 0.29 5.91
CA LEU A 20 7.70 -1.11 5.75
C LEU A 20 8.00 -1.81 7.09
N ALA A 21 8.64 -1.12 8.03
CA ALA A 21 8.92 -1.65 9.36
C ALA A 21 7.63 -1.87 10.15
N ALA A 22 6.67 -0.94 10.09
CA ALA A 22 5.36 -1.05 10.72
C ALA A 22 4.56 -2.23 10.16
N ILE A 23 4.54 -2.41 8.83
CA ILE A 23 3.92 -3.59 8.18
C ILE A 23 4.57 -4.88 8.68
N LYS A 24 5.92 -4.96 8.69
CA LYS A 24 6.63 -6.14 9.18
C LYS A 24 6.29 -6.45 10.64
N LYS A 25 6.22 -5.42 11.50
CA LYS A 25 5.83 -5.55 12.90
C LYS A 25 4.41 -6.12 13.04
N ARG A 26 3.44 -5.60 12.29
CA ARG A 26 2.06 -6.11 12.29
C ARG A 26 1.97 -7.57 11.83
N ILE A 27 2.65 -7.92 10.74
CA ILE A 27 2.70 -9.31 10.23
C ILE A 27 3.31 -10.25 11.27
N ALA A 28 4.41 -9.86 11.92
CA ALA A 28 5.07 -10.66 12.94
C ALA A 28 4.19 -10.86 14.17
N ALA A 29 3.54 -9.79 14.67
CA ALA A 29 2.61 -9.86 15.79
C ALA A 29 1.44 -10.81 15.49
N LYS A 30 0.82 -10.68 14.30
CA LYS A 30 -0.28 -11.55 13.85
C LYS A 30 0.15 -13.02 13.76
N LYS A 31 1.37 -13.29 13.29
CA LYS A 31 1.93 -14.65 13.23
C LYS A 31 2.16 -15.23 14.63
N ASN A 32 2.61 -14.43 15.58
CA ASN A 32 2.81 -14.86 16.96
C ASN A 32 1.48 -15.15 17.66
N CYS A 33 0.46 -14.29 17.51
CA CYS A 33 -0.87 -14.55 18.08
C CYS A 33 -1.47 -15.86 17.55
N ARG A 34 -1.36 -16.11 16.24
CA ARG A 34 -1.85 -17.36 15.62
C ARG A 34 -1.11 -18.62 16.09
N ARG A 35 0.16 -18.52 16.49
CA ARG A 35 0.91 -19.65 17.06
C ARG A 35 0.49 -19.96 18.49
N ASN A 36 0.11 -18.92 19.24
CA ASN A 36 -0.25 -19.04 20.65
C ASN A 36 -1.73 -19.41 20.85
N THR A 37 -2.60 -19.21 19.86
CA THR A 37 -4.02 -19.57 19.91
C THR A 37 -4.30 -20.68 18.89
N ILE A 38 -4.29 -21.94 19.34
CA ILE A 38 -4.58 -23.13 18.51
C ILE A 38 -6.06 -23.21 18.07
N GLU A 39 -6.94 -22.41 18.66
CA GLU A 39 -8.36 -22.37 18.28
C GLU A 39 -8.79 -20.93 17.98
N GLN A 40 -8.79 -20.53 16.70
CA GLN A 40 -9.58 -19.38 16.27
C GLN A 40 -10.49 -19.80 15.12
N LYS A 41 -11.78 -19.52 15.26
CA LYS A 41 -12.78 -19.58 14.19
C LYS A 41 -12.22 -18.90 12.94
N PRO A 42 -12.58 -19.33 11.72
CA PRO A 42 -12.17 -18.64 10.51
C PRO A 42 -12.66 -17.19 10.58
N GLU A 43 -11.79 -16.24 10.93
CA GLU A 43 -12.05 -14.83 10.70
C GLU A 43 -12.33 -14.67 9.20
N GLU A 44 -13.44 -14.02 8.87
CA GLU A 44 -13.77 -13.71 7.49
C GLU A 44 -12.59 -12.92 6.89
N LYS A 45 -11.94 -13.50 5.88
CA LYS A 45 -10.80 -12.84 5.25
C LYS A 45 -11.33 -11.56 4.63
N PRO A 46 -10.81 -10.37 5.02
CA PRO A 46 -11.20 -9.13 4.36
C PRO A 46 -10.95 -9.29 2.87
N ARG A 47 -11.82 -8.73 2.04
CA ARG A 47 -11.67 -8.73 0.58
C ARG A 47 -11.11 -7.38 0.14
N PRO A 48 -10.30 -7.33 -0.93
CA PRO A 48 -9.89 -6.07 -1.53
C PRO A 48 -11.12 -5.26 -1.96
N GLN A 49 -11.05 -3.94 -1.83
CA GLN A 49 -12.12 -3.07 -2.29
C GLN A 49 -12.11 -3.01 -3.84
N LEU A 50 -13.29 -3.11 -4.44
CA LEU A 50 -13.44 -3.23 -5.90
C LEU A 50 -13.06 -1.93 -6.64
N ASP A 51 -13.38 -0.79 -6.03
CA ASP A 51 -13.10 0.57 -6.51
C ASP A 51 -11.61 0.93 -6.43
N LEU A 52 -10.86 0.27 -5.55
CA LEU A 52 -9.43 0.44 -5.41
C LEU A 52 -8.60 -0.57 -6.19
N LYS A 53 -9.15 -1.37 -7.12
CA LYS A 53 -8.35 -2.37 -7.89
C LYS A 53 -7.18 -1.72 -8.66
N ALA A 54 -6.11 -2.49 -8.86
CA ALA A 54 -5.00 -2.04 -9.70
C ALA A 54 -5.46 -1.72 -11.13
N PHE A 55 -4.81 -0.73 -11.75
CA PHE A 55 -5.13 -0.17 -13.06
C PHE A 55 -6.50 0.52 -13.17
N GLN A 56 -7.22 0.69 -12.05
CA GLN A 56 -8.39 1.55 -12.00
C GLN A 56 -8.02 2.97 -11.58
N LYS A 57 -8.87 3.92 -11.97
CA LYS A 57 -8.76 5.32 -11.57
C LYS A 57 -9.23 5.47 -10.12
N LEU A 58 -8.44 6.17 -9.31
CA LEU A 58 -8.78 6.45 -7.92
C LEU A 58 -10.13 7.18 -7.82
N PRO A 59 -11.11 6.67 -7.05
CA PRO A 59 -12.38 7.34 -6.85
C PRO A 59 -12.23 8.74 -6.27
N ALA A 60 -13.13 9.66 -6.66
CA ALA A 60 -13.06 11.06 -6.24
C ALA A 60 -13.10 11.25 -4.71
N LEU A 61 -13.70 10.30 -3.99
CA LEU A 61 -13.82 10.31 -2.52
C LEU A 61 -12.47 10.28 -1.78
N TYR A 62 -11.41 9.76 -2.41
CA TYR A 62 -10.06 9.74 -1.82
C TYR A 62 -9.29 11.05 -2.02
N GLY A 63 -9.86 12.00 -2.77
CA GLY A 63 -9.27 13.29 -3.05
C GLY A 63 -8.24 13.29 -4.18
N ASN A 64 -7.55 14.42 -4.32
CA ASN A 64 -6.48 14.61 -5.30
C ASN A 64 -5.13 14.42 -4.60
N PRO A 65 -4.24 13.53 -5.09
CA PRO A 65 -2.88 13.49 -4.60
C PRO A 65 -2.16 14.81 -4.96
N PRO A 66 -1.38 15.40 -4.02
CA PRO A 66 -0.48 16.51 -4.30
C PRO A 66 0.45 16.20 -5.49
N PRO A 67 0.80 17.18 -6.35
CA PRO A 67 1.67 16.97 -7.50
C PRO A 67 3.01 16.31 -7.16
N GLU A 68 3.54 16.56 -5.97
CA GLU A 68 4.82 16.03 -5.46
C GLU A 68 4.77 14.54 -5.12
N LEU A 69 3.57 13.96 -5.05
CA LEU A 69 3.31 12.55 -4.75
C LEU A 69 2.99 11.73 -6.02
N ILE A 70 2.81 12.39 -7.16
CA ILE A 70 2.60 11.70 -8.44
C ILE A 70 3.88 10.97 -8.86
N GLY A 71 3.75 9.68 -9.17
CA GLY A 71 4.87 8.82 -9.53
C GLY A 71 5.76 8.43 -8.35
N GLU A 72 5.42 8.85 -7.12
CA GLU A 72 6.14 8.48 -5.91
C GLU A 72 5.52 7.23 -5.26
N PRO A 73 6.32 6.40 -4.55
CA PRO A 73 5.79 5.31 -3.74
C PRO A 73 4.94 5.85 -2.58
N LEU A 74 3.69 5.39 -2.48
CA LEU A 74 2.73 5.74 -1.44
C LEU A 74 2.24 4.51 -0.68
N GLU A 75 1.81 4.71 0.56
CA GLU A 75 1.10 3.68 1.32
C GLU A 75 -0.22 3.29 0.63
N ASP A 76 -0.61 2.01 0.72
CA ASP A 76 -1.84 1.54 0.10
C ASP A 76 -3.06 2.06 0.86
N LEU A 77 -4.04 2.57 0.12
CA LEU A 77 -5.26 3.15 0.67
C LEU A 77 -6.28 2.08 1.07
N ASP A 78 -6.20 0.89 0.48
CA ASP A 78 -7.13 -0.20 0.77
C ASP A 78 -6.72 -0.91 2.08
N PRO A 79 -7.58 -0.92 3.12
CA PRO A 79 -7.31 -1.57 4.40
C PRO A 79 -6.98 -3.06 4.28
N TYR A 80 -7.41 -3.73 3.21
CA TYR A 80 -7.01 -5.10 2.89
C TYR A 80 -5.48 -5.26 2.85
N TYR A 81 -4.78 -4.27 2.30
CA TYR A 81 -3.33 -4.30 2.13
C TYR A 81 -2.54 -3.83 3.37
N LYS A 82 -3.18 -3.51 4.50
CA LYS A 82 -2.50 -3.03 5.73
C LYS A 82 -1.43 -3.98 6.28
N ASP A 83 -1.61 -5.28 6.09
CA ASP A 83 -0.69 -6.35 6.51
C ASP A 83 0.07 -6.96 5.31
N HIS A 84 0.07 -6.28 4.17
CA HIS A 84 0.76 -6.73 2.96
C HIS A 84 1.98 -5.86 2.72
N LYS A 85 3.08 -6.50 2.29
CA LYS A 85 4.29 -5.77 1.86
C LYS A 85 4.06 -5.23 0.45
N VAL A 86 3.26 -4.19 0.33
CA VAL A 86 2.94 -3.51 -0.92
C VAL A 86 3.01 -2.00 -0.76
N PHE A 87 3.12 -1.30 -1.87
CA PHE A 87 2.96 0.15 -1.98
C PHE A 87 2.25 0.46 -3.29
N ILE A 88 1.59 1.61 -3.35
CA ILE A 88 0.95 2.09 -4.57
C ILE A 88 1.76 3.22 -5.20
N VAL A 89 1.56 3.43 -6.50
CA VAL A 89 2.01 4.62 -7.21
C VAL A 89 0.84 5.12 -8.03
N LEU A 90 0.65 6.44 -8.06
CA LEU A 90 -0.39 7.11 -8.83
C LEU A 90 0.22 7.88 -9.99
N ASN A 91 -0.39 7.81 -11.16
CA ASN A 91 -0.05 8.69 -12.29
C ASN A 91 -0.88 9.98 -12.26
N LYS A 92 -0.70 10.86 -13.25
CA LYS A 92 -1.42 12.14 -13.34
C LYS A 92 -2.94 11.96 -13.48
N GLN A 93 -3.38 10.88 -14.12
CA GLN A 93 -4.79 10.52 -14.27
C GLN A 93 -5.35 9.80 -13.03
N LYS A 94 -4.54 9.65 -11.97
CA LYS A 94 -4.84 8.95 -10.70
C LYS A 94 -5.08 7.44 -10.85
N THR A 95 -4.50 6.81 -11.86
CA THR A 95 -4.52 5.36 -12.01
C THR A 95 -3.68 4.71 -10.92
N ILE A 96 -4.23 3.69 -10.25
CA ILE A 96 -3.58 2.97 -9.15
C ILE A 96 -2.67 1.87 -9.70
N TYR A 97 -1.37 1.97 -9.45
CA TYR A 97 -0.41 0.90 -9.71
C TYR A 97 0.06 0.28 -8.40
N ARG A 98 -0.06 -1.04 -8.24
CA ARG A 98 0.38 -1.76 -7.04
C ARG A 98 1.66 -2.53 -7.27
N PHE A 99 2.62 -2.34 -6.37
CA PHE A 99 3.91 -3.02 -6.40
C PHE A 99 4.20 -3.69 -5.05
N THR A 100 5.00 -4.76 -5.08
CA THR A 100 5.43 -5.46 -3.86
C THR A 100 6.61 -4.74 -3.20
N ALA A 101 6.61 -4.60 -1.88
CA ALA A 101 7.72 -4.06 -1.11
C ALA A 101 8.81 -5.10 -0.80
N THR A 102 8.82 -6.24 -1.49
CA THR A 102 9.88 -7.26 -1.41
C THR A 102 11.06 -6.88 -2.29
N ARG A 103 12.25 -7.45 -2.01
CA ARG A 103 13.43 -7.23 -2.87
C ARG A 103 13.23 -7.96 -4.20
N ALA A 104 13.31 -7.25 -5.31
CA ALA A 104 13.32 -7.87 -6.64
C ALA A 104 14.75 -8.32 -6.98
N LEU A 105 14.90 -9.49 -7.60
CA LEU A 105 16.20 -10.11 -7.92
C LEU A 105 17.17 -10.13 -6.72
N TRP A 106 16.64 -10.28 -5.50
CA TRP A 106 17.33 -10.16 -4.21
C TRP A 106 18.03 -8.83 -3.89
N ILE A 107 18.28 -7.94 -4.85
CA ILE A 107 19.10 -6.72 -4.68
C ILE A 107 18.25 -5.44 -4.72
N PHE A 108 17.20 -5.40 -5.53
CA PHE A 108 16.41 -4.18 -5.75
C PHE A 108 15.30 -4.02 -4.70
N SER A 109 15.65 -3.42 -3.57
CA SER A 109 14.69 -3.00 -2.54
C SER A 109 13.65 -2.02 -3.11
N PRO A 110 12.46 -1.88 -2.49
CA PRO A 110 11.47 -0.86 -2.91
C PRO A 110 12.00 0.59 -2.80
N PHE A 111 13.10 0.80 -2.09
CA PHE A 111 13.76 2.09 -1.91
C PHE A 111 14.94 2.28 -2.87
N HIS A 112 15.27 1.27 -3.69
CA HIS A 112 16.41 1.34 -4.60
C HIS A 112 16.17 2.37 -5.73
N PRO A 113 17.10 3.31 -5.99
CA PRO A 113 16.92 4.38 -6.97
C PRO A 113 16.57 3.88 -8.38
N ILE A 114 17.28 2.86 -8.88
CA ILE A 114 17.01 2.25 -10.19
C ILE A 114 15.58 1.74 -10.29
N ARG A 115 15.12 0.99 -9.28
CA ARG A 115 13.77 0.44 -9.25
C ARG A 115 12.72 1.54 -9.22
N ARG A 116 12.93 2.59 -8.40
CA ARG A 116 12.03 3.75 -8.34
C ARG A 116 11.95 4.46 -9.68
N ARG A 117 13.08 4.68 -10.35
CA ARG A 117 13.12 5.32 -11.68
C ARG A 117 12.41 4.47 -12.73
N ALA A 118 12.63 3.16 -12.74
CA ALA A 118 11.94 2.22 -13.64
C ALA A 118 10.42 2.25 -13.45
N ILE A 119 9.96 2.22 -12.19
CA ILE A 119 8.52 2.36 -11.87
C ILE A 119 7.99 3.70 -12.35
N LYS A 120 8.71 4.80 -12.09
CA LYS A 120 8.29 6.15 -12.50
C LYS A 120 8.13 6.27 -14.02
N ILE A 121 9.00 5.63 -14.79
CA ILE A 121 8.88 5.55 -16.27
C ILE A 121 7.67 4.69 -16.65
N LEU A 122 7.48 3.53 -16.02
CA LEU A 122 6.38 2.61 -16.29
C LEU A 122 5.00 3.27 -16.07
N VAL A 123 4.86 4.14 -15.06
CA VAL A 123 3.58 4.77 -14.71
C VAL A 123 3.37 6.14 -15.37
N HIS A 124 4.27 6.61 -16.25
CA HIS A 124 4.27 7.97 -16.80
C HIS A 124 3.21 8.26 -17.89
N SER A 125 2.21 7.37 -18.06
CA SER A 125 1.12 7.57 -19.02
C SER A 125 0.30 8.82 -18.74
#